data_AF-A0A2N9FK69-F1
#
_entry.id   AF-A0A2N9FK69-F1
#
_cell.length_a   1.000
_cell.length_b   1.000
_cell.length_c   1.000
_cell.angle_alpha   90.00
_cell.angle_beta   90.00
_cell.angle_gamma   90.00
#
_symmetry.space_group_name_H-M   'P 1'
#
loop_
_entity.id
_entity.type
_entity.pdbx_description
1 polymer ?
#
loop_
_entity_poly.entity_id
_entity_poly.type
_entity_poly.pdbx_seq_one_letter_code
_entity_poly.pdbx_strand_id
1 'polypeptide(L)'
;MENENAEKRNQARLAIMELANMISVPMSLNAIVRLNVADAIWQGGSNSPLSASQILTRVGNHGDPENLQRILRMLTTYGVFAEHHSGSERKYSLTEIGKTLVTDGEGLSYAPYVLQHHQDELMRAWPLVHEAVVDPESEPFVKANGEAAYAYYGKKPEMNGLMQKAMSGVSVPVIKALLDGYDGFDGVERLVDVGGSAGDCLRMILQKHPNVKEGINFDLPEVVAKAPNIPGKITAL
;
A
#
# COMPACT_ATOMS: atom_id res chain seq x y z
N MET A 1 -15.19 -30.13 30.45
CA MET A 1 -14.43 -29.28 31.40
C MET A 1 -12.92 -29.47 31.34
N GLU A 2 -12.32 -30.57 31.80
CA GLU A 2 -10.84 -30.72 31.75
C GLU A 2 -10.28 -30.79 30.31
N ASN A 3 -10.97 -31.51 29.42
CA ASN A 3 -10.56 -31.63 28.02
C ASN A 3 -10.70 -30.29 27.25
N GLU A 4 -11.78 -29.54 27.51
CA GLU A 4 -11.97 -28.19 26.95
C GLU A 4 -10.92 -27.19 27.45
N ASN A 5 -10.46 -27.31 28.70
CA ASN A 5 -9.36 -26.49 29.23
C ASN A 5 -8.01 -26.87 28.63
N ALA A 6 -7.79 -28.13 28.25
CA ALA A 6 -6.60 -28.56 27.53
C ALA A 6 -6.57 -28.02 26.10
N GLU A 7 -7.69 -28.09 25.38
CA GLU A 7 -7.82 -27.59 24.02
C GLU A 7 -7.61 -26.08 23.94
N LYS A 8 -8.22 -25.30 24.84
CA LYS A 8 -8.00 -23.84 24.94
C LYS A 8 -6.53 -23.48 25.17
N ARG A 9 -5.82 -24.23 26.03
CA ARG A 9 -4.38 -24.00 26.26
C ARG A 9 -3.54 -24.30 25.02
N ASN A 10 -3.91 -25.32 24.25
CA ASN A 10 -3.21 -25.64 23.01
C ASN A 10 -3.46 -24.58 21.92
N GLN A 11 -4.69 -24.10 21.78
CA GLN A 11 -5.02 -22.99 20.88
C GLN A 11 -4.25 -21.72 21.25
N ALA A 12 -4.18 -21.37 22.55
CA ALA A 12 -3.40 -20.22 23.02
C ALA A 12 -1.91 -20.35 22.70
N ARG A 13 -1.33 -21.55 22.81
CA ARG A 13 0.08 -21.82 22.43
C ARG A 13 0.32 -21.64 20.93
N LEU A 14 -0.62 -22.08 20.09
CA LEU A 14 -0.53 -21.85 18.65
C LEU A 14 -0.66 -20.36 18.30
N ALA A 15 -1.63 -19.68 18.92
CA ALA A 15 -1.86 -18.25 18.67
C ALA A 15 -0.65 -17.38 19.04
N ILE A 16 0.02 -17.62 20.18
CA ILE A 16 1.20 -16.83 20.53
C ILE A 16 2.38 -17.09 19.57
N MET A 17 2.51 -18.31 19.05
CA MET A 17 3.49 -18.62 18.02
C MET A 17 3.18 -17.92 16.69
N GLU A 18 1.91 -17.86 16.30
CA GLU A 18 1.47 -17.12 15.10
C GLU A 18 1.77 -15.63 15.25
N LEU A 19 1.37 -15.01 16.36
CA LEU A 19 1.63 -13.59 16.65
C LEU A 19 3.13 -13.27 16.64
N ALA A 20 3.96 -14.11 17.26
CA ALA A 20 5.41 -13.90 17.28
C ALA A 20 6.06 -14.00 15.89
N ASN A 21 5.46 -14.74 14.95
CA ASN A 21 5.97 -14.94 13.59
C ASN A 21 5.21 -14.14 12.53
N MET A 22 4.27 -13.27 12.94
CA MET A 22 3.40 -12.52 12.04
C MET A 22 4.18 -11.64 11.06
N ILE A 23 5.41 -11.23 11.39
CA ILE A 23 6.31 -10.47 10.51
C ILE A 23 6.55 -11.15 9.15
N SER A 24 6.45 -12.48 9.09
CA SER A 24 6.59 -13.24 7.84
C SER A 24 5.57 -12.83 6.77
N VAL A 25 4.35 -12.44 7.16
CA VAL A 25 3.24 -12.05 6.29
C VAL A 25 3.52 -10.74 5.53
N PRO A 26 3.72 -9.59 6.21
CA PRO A 26 4.02 -8.34 5.53
C PRO A 26 5.37 -8.38 4.80
N MET A 27 6.36 -9.13 5.28
CA MET A 27 7.64 -9.29 4.57
C MET A 27 7.51 -10.09 3.28
N SER A 28 6.64 -11.10 3.26
CA SER A 28 6.32 -11.81 2.01
C SER A 28 5.54 -10.94 1.04
N LEU A 29 4.63 -10.11 1.55
CA LEU A 29 3.93 -9.11 0.73
C LEU A 29 4.93 -8.10 0.15
N ASN A 30 5.88 -7.62 0.94
CA ASN A 30 6.96 -6.76 0.48
C ASN A 30 7.81 -7.44 -0.60
N ALA A 31 8.14 -8.73 -0.44
CA ALA A 31 8.90 -9.49 -1.41
C ALA A 31 8.18 -9.61 -2.77
N ILE A 32 6.90 -9.96 -2.79
CA ILE A 32 6.17 -10.10 -4.06
C ILE A 32 5.93 -8.76 -4.76
N VAL A 33 5.86 -7.67 -3.99
CA VAL A 33 5.82 -6.30 -4.54
C VAL A 33 7.17 -5.93 -5.16
N ARG A 34 8.29 -6.17 -4.46
CA ARG A 34 9.64 -5.92 -5.01
C ARG A 34 9.94 -6.73 -6.27
N LEU A 35 9.34 -7.91 -6.38
CA LEU A 35 9.46 -8.79 -7.53
C LEU A 35 8.45 -8.48 -8.65
N ASN A 36 7.54 -7.50 -8.49
CA ASN A 36 6.48 -7.18 -9.46
C ASN A 36 5.58 -8.38 -9.82
N VAL A 37 5.31 -9.27 -8.86
CA VAL A 37 4.55 -10.50 -9.09
C VAL A 37 3.11 -10.23 -9.55
N ALA A 38 2.43 -9.27 -8.92
CA ALA A 38 1.03 -8.98 -9.25
C ALA A 38 0.89 -8.49 -10.69
N ASP A 39 1.72 -7.54 -11.10
CA ASP A 39 1.77 -7.03 -12.47
C ASP A 39 2.14 -8.13 -13.49
N ALA A 40 3.05 -9.04 -13.13
CA ALA A 40 3.40 -10.17 -13.99
C ALA A 40 2.24 -11.14 -14.18
N ILE A 41 1.45 -11.43 -13.14
CA ILE A 41 0.23 -12.25 -13.29
C ILE A 41 -0.78 -11.52 -14.18
N TRP A 42 -0.99 -10.22 -13.95
CA TRP A 42 -1.95 -9.39 -14.66
C TRP A 42 -1.53 -9.00 -16.08
N GLN A 43 -0.28 -9.28 -16.49
CA GLN A 43 0.26 -8.92 -17.79
C GLN A 43 -0.71 -9.30 -18.93
N GLY A 44 -1.09 -8.31 -19.74
CA GLY A 44 -2.08 -8.47 -20.80
C GLY A 44 -3.54 -8.32 -20.37
N GLY A 45 -3.79 -7.86 -19.13
CA GLY A 45 -5.14 -7.60 -18.60
C GLY A 45 -5.92 -8.86 -18.21
N SER A 46 -5.24 -10.01 -18.08
CA SER A 46 -5.86 -11.28 -17.73
C SER A 46 -5.29 -11.83 -16.42
N ASN A 47 -6.17 -12.33 -15.57
CA ASN A 47 -5.81 -12.97 -14.31
C ASN A 47 -5.65 -14.50 -14.45
N SER A 48 -5.05 -14.94 -15.55
CA SER A 48 -4.87 -16.37 -15.84
C SER A 48 -3.92 -17.00 -14.82
N PRO A 49 -4.24 -18.18 -14.22
CA PRO A 49 -3.35 -18.82 -13.26
C PRO A 49 -1.98 -19.16 -13.85
N LEU A 50 -0.90 -18.77 -13.14
CA LEU A 50 0.49 -19.02 -13.55
C LEU A 50 1.26 -19.80 -12.49
N SER A 51 2.18 -20.66 -12.90
CA SER A 51 3.14 -21.25 -11.98
C SER A 51 4.23 -20.26 -11.59
N ALA A 52 4.94 -20.54 -10.49
CA ALA A 52 6.02 -19.67 -10.00
C ALA A 52 7.13 -19.47 -11.06
N SER A 53 7.44 -20.50 -11.85
CA SER A 53 8.43 -20.40 -12.94
C SER A 53 7.95 -19.48 -14.08
N GLN A 54 6.67 -19.54 -14.43
CA GLN A 54 6.05 -18.64 -15.40
C GLN A 54 6.04 -17.19 -14.92
N ILE A 55 5.73 -16.97 -13.64
CA ILE A 55 5.79 -15.63 -13.01
C ILE A 55 7.23 -15.09 -13.09
N LEU A 56 8.23 -15.88 -12.68
CA LEU A 56 9.64 -15.50 -12.73
C LEU A 56 10.11 -15.14 -14.15
N THR A 57 9.65 -15.91 -15.15
CA THR A 57 9.92 -15.62 -16.56
C THR A 57 9.34 -14.26 -16.96
N ARG A 58 8.10 -13.95 -16.57
CA ARG A 58 7.44 -12.68 -16.91
C ARG A 58 8.08 -11.47 -16.24
N VAL A 59 8.55 -11.60 -15.00
CA VAL A 59 9.28 -10.52 -14.31
C VAL A 59 10.73 -10.38 -14.80
N GLY A 60 11.22 -11.32 -15.63
CA GLY A 60 12.61 -11.32 -16.11
C GLY A 60 13.63 -11.66 -15.01
N ASN A 61 13.26 -12.48 -14.02
CA ASN A 61 14.09 -12.82 -12.88
C ASN A 61 14.50 -14.30 -12.92
N HIS A 62 15.78 -14.60 -12.66
CA HIS A 62 16.35 -15.96 -12.63
C HIS A 62 16.34 -16.60 -11.23
N GLY A 63 15.48 -16.10 -10.33
CA GLY A 63 15.31 -16.63 -8.99
C GLY A 63 14.79 -18.06 -8.98
N ASP A 64 14.73 -18.64 -7.79
CA ASP A 64 14.25 -20.01 -7.61
C ASP A 64 12.71 -20.08 -7.56
N PRO A 65 12.06 -20.80 -8.50
CA PRO A 65 10.61 -20.99 -8.49
C PRO A 65 10.08 -21.63 -7.21
N GLU A 66 10.83 -22.52 -6.56
CA GLU A 66 10.37 -23.18 -5.33
C GLU A 66 10.28 -22.19 -4.16
N ASN A 67 11.28 -21.32 -4.02
CA ASN A 67 11.25 -20.25 -3.03
C ASN A 67 10.11 -19.26 -3.28
N LEU A 68 9.89 -18.83 -4.53
CA LEU A 68 8.73 -17.99 -4.86
C LEU A 68 7.42 -18.72 -4.54
N GLN A 69 7.28 -19.99 -4.91
CA GLN A 69 6.09 -20.79 -4.63
C GLN A 69 5.77 -20.84 -3.12
N ARG A 70 6.78 -20.93 -2.26
CA ARG A 70 6.58 -20.92 -0.79
C ARG A 70 6.02 -19.59 -0.30
N ILE A 71 6.51 -18.47 -0.85
CA ILE A 71 6.02 -17.11 -0.55
C ILE A 71 4.56 -16.98 -1.02
N LEU A 72 4.28 -17.36 -2.27
CA LEU A 72 2.92 -17.30 -2.84
C LEU A 72 1.94 -18.14 -2.03
N ARG A 73 2.30 -19.37 -1.69
CA ARG A 73 1.46 -20.28 -0.90
C ARG A 73 1.15 -19.72 0.49
N MET A 74 2.11 -19.06 1.14
CA MET A 74 1.86 -18.41 2.41
C MET A 74 0.84 -17.28 2.25
N LEU A 75 1.01 -16.41 1.24
CA LEU A 75 0.09 -15.32 0.96
C LEU A 75 -1.30 -15.78 0.45
N THR A 76 -1.41 -16.98 -0.11
CA THR A 76 -2.70 -17.64 -0.39
C THR A 76 -3.51 -17.83 0.90
N THR A 77 -2.87 -18.18 2.03
CA THR A 77 -3.59 -18.36 3.31
C THR A 77 -4.15 -17.04 3.87
N TYR A 78 -3.61 -15.90 3.43
CA TYR A 78 -4.10 -14.55 3.73
C TYR A 78 -4.95 -13.97 2.60
N GLY A 79 -5.35 -14.81 1.63
CA GLY A 79 -6.28 -14.43 0.58
C GLY A 79 -5.72 -13.48 -0.46
N VAL A 80 -4.39 -13.32 -0.62
CA VAL A 80 -3.79 -12.49 -1.68
C VAL A 80 -3.85 -13.21 -3.04
N PHE A 81 -3.67 -14.53 -3.03
CA PHE A 81 -3.70 -15.38 -4.21
C PHE A 81 -4.78 -16.46 -4.07
N ALA A 82 -5.32 -16.91 -5.20
CA ALA A 82 -6.05 -18.16 -5.30
C ALA A 82 -5.09 -19.22 -5.88
N GLU A 83 -5.00 -20.37 -5.20
CA GLU A 83 -4.18 -21.49 -5.63
C GLU A 83 -5.00 -22.47 -6.48
N HIS A 84 -4.43 -22.85 -7.62
CA HIS A 84 -5.00 -23.77 -8.60
C HIS A 84 -4.07 -24.96 -8.79
N HIS A 85 -4.64 -26.16 -8.95
CA HIS A 85 -3.88 -27.38 -9.19
C HIS A 85 -4.04 -27.81 -10.65
N SER A 86 -2.92 -27.91 -11.36
CA SER A 86 -2.84 -28.39 -12.74
C SER A 86 -1.98 -29.64 -12.77
N GLY A 87 -2.54 -30.79 -12.37
CA GLY A 87 -1.76 -31.99 -12.11
C GLY A 87 -0.89 -31.82 -10.86
N SER A 88 0.43 -32.00 -10.99
CA SER A 88 1.39 -31.80 -9.89
C SER A 88 1.86 -30.34 -9.74
N GLU A 89 1.56 -29.47 -10.70
CA GLU A 89 2.01 -28.07 -10.70
C GLU A 89 1.00 -27.15 -10.01
N ARG A 90 1.47 -26.31 -9.08
CA ARG A 90 0.68 -25.25 -8.45
C ARG A 90 0.72 -23.99 -9.29
N LYS A 91 -0.46 -23.40 -9.52
CA LYS A 91 -0.62 -22.14 -10.24
C LYS A 91 -1.38 -21.14 -9.38
N TYR A 92 -1.14 -19.86 -9.61
CA TYR A 92 -1.67 -18.77 -8.79
C TYR A 92 -2.33 -17.73 -9.68
N SER A 93 -3.52 -17.29 -9.27
CA SER A 93 -4.15 -16.06 -9.77
C SER A 93 -4.34 -15.09 -8.61
N LEU A 94 -4.56 -13.82 -8.90
CA LEU A 94 -4.84 -12.81 -7.88
C LEU A 94 -6.29 -12.93 -7.40
N THR A 95 -6.53 -12.75 -6.10
CA THR A 95 -7.87 -12.45 -5.57
C THR A 95 -8.16 -10.95 -5.70
N GLU A 96 -9.30 -10.48 -5.18
CA GLU A 96 -9.55 -9.03 -5.06
C GLU A 96 -8.48 -8.32 -4.21
N ILE A 97 -7.98 -8.93 -3.14
CA ILE A 97 -6.87 -8.38 -2.34
C ILE A 97 -5.62 -8.29 -3.21
N GLY A 98 -5.24 -9.36 -3.91
CA GLY A 98 -4.05 -9.37 -4.76
C GLY A 98 -4.12 -8.37 -5.93
N LYS A 99 -5.31 -8.16 -6.49
CA LYS A 99 -5.54 -7.17 -7.57
C LYS A 99 -5.26 -5.74 -7.13
N THR A 100 -5.39 -5.41 -5.85
CA THR A 100 -5.03 -4.06 -5.36
C THR A 100 -3.54 -3.72 -5.53
N LEU A 101 -2.69 -4.74 -5.73
CA LEU A 101 -1.26 -4.59 -5.96
C LEU A 101 -0.90 -4.46 -7.45
N VAL A 102 -1.86 -4.64 -8.35
CA VAL A 102 -1.67 -4.44 -9.78
C VAL A 102 -1.66 -2.94 -10.07
N THR A 103 -0.66 -2.50 -10.81
CA THR A 103 -0.53 -1.14 -11.30
C THR A 103 -1.60 -0.88 -12.36
N ASP A 104 -2.48 0.09 -12.08
CA ASP A 104 -3.55 0.48 -13.00
C ASP A 104 -3.04 1.33 -14.19
N GLY A 105 -3.95 1.73 -15.07
CA GLY A 105 -3.62 2.54 -16.26
C GLY A 105 -3.10 3.95 -15.94
N GLU A 106 -3.28 4.43 -14.72
CA GLU A 106 -2.75 5.70 -14.22
C GLU A 106 -1.43 5.52 -13.44
N GLY A 107 -0.93 4.28 -13.34
CA GLY A 107 0.29 3.96 -12.61
C GLY A 107 0.09 3.79 -11.10
N LEU A 108 -1.15 3.60 -10.64
CA LEU A 108 -1.51 3.53 -9.22
C LEU A 108 -1.75 2.10 -8.75
N SER A 109 -1.35 1.80 -7.52
CA SER A 109 -1.66 0.56 -6.80
C SER A 109 -1.38 0.73 -5.31
N TYR A 110 -1.73 -0.29 -4.51
CA TYR A 110 -1.33 -0.38 -3.10
C TYR A 110 0.12 -0.85 -2.91
N ALA A 111 0.83 -1.20 -3.99
CA ALA A 111 2.18 -1.74 -3.90
C ALA A 111 3.20 -0.72 -3.30
N PRO A 112 3.20 0.57 -3.69
CA PRO A 112 4.03 1.59 -3.04
C PRO A 112 3.74 1.76 -1.55
N TYR A 113 2.49 1.59 -1.12
CA TYR A 113 2.10 1.64 0.30
C TYR A 113 2.75 0.52 1.10
N VAL A 114 2.76 -0.70 0.56
CA VAL A 114 3.50 -1.82 1.15
C VAL A 114 4.99 -1.53 1.23
N LEU A 115 5.60 -0.95 0.19
CA LEU A 115 7.03 -0.62 0.23
C LEU A 115 7.36 0.47 1.25
N GLN A 116 6.54 1.51 1.34
CA GLN A 116 6.74 2.62 2.28
C GLN A 116 6.72 2.15 3.74
N HIS A 117 5.78 1.26 4.11
CA HIS A 117 5.65 0.76 5.49
C HIS A 117 6.80 -0.18 5.92
N HIS A 118 7.65 -0.58 4.97
CA HIS A 118 8.73 -1.54 5.18
C HIS A 118 10.08 -0.99 4.70
N GLN A 119 10.24 0.34 4.69
CA GLN A 119 11.55 0.96 4.54
C GLN A 119 12.40 0.71 5.78
N ASP A 120 13.71 0.55 5.58
CA ASP A 120 14.67 0.16 6.63
C ASP A 120 14.60 1.08 7.86
N GLU A 121 14.42 2.39 7.65
CA GLU A 121 14.29 3.37 8.74
C GLU A 121 13.03 3.19 9.57
N LEU A 122 11.91 2.86 8.94
CA LEU A 122 10.66 2.59 9.65
C LEU A 122 10.74 1.23 10.36
N MET A 123 11.35 0.23 9.71
CA MET A 123 11.60 -1.08 10.30
C MET A 123 12.50 -1.03 11.53
N ARG A 124 13.48 -0.11 11.56
CA ARG A 124 14.32 0.14 12.74
C ARG A 124 13.55 0.72 13.93
N ALA A 125 12.43 1.41 13.69
CA ALA A 125 11.62 2.01 14.74
C ALA A 125 10.68 1.00 15.43
N TRP A 126 10.22 -0.05 14.73
CA TRP A 126 9.25 -1.01 15.26
C TRP A 126 9.69 -1.72 16.55
N PRO A 127 10.95 -2.20 16.71
CA PRO A 127 11.41 -2.78 17.97
C PRO A 127 11.38 -1.80 19.15
N LEU A 128 11.38 -0.50 18.88
CA LEU A 128 11.40 0.56 19.89
C LEU A 128 9.99 1.05 20.27
N VAL A 129 8.90 0.45 19.79
CA VAL A 129 7.54 0.94 20.11
C VAL A 129 7.26 0.98 21.62
N HIS A 130 7.84 0.06 22.40
CA HIS A 130 7.72 0.07 23.86
C HIS A 130 8.32 1.35 24.49
N GLU A 131 9.33 1.96 23.86
CA GLU A 131 9.95 3.20 24.33
C GLU A 131 9.00 4.38 24.29
N ALA A 132 7.99 4.38 23.41
CA ALA A 132 6.96 5.43 23.40
C ALA A 132 6.13 5.46 24.71
N VAL A 133 6.11 4.35 25.45
CA VAL A 133 5.47 4.26 26.77
C VAL A 133 6.46 4.62 27.89
N VAL A 134 7.72 4.19 27.75
CA VAL A 134 8.77 4.43 28.76
C VAL A 134 9.21 5.89 28.80
N ASP A 135 9.27 6.52 27.63
CA ASP A 135 9.74 7.88 27.41
C ASP A 135 8.84 8.57 26.37
N PRO A 136 7.72 9.17 26.80
CA PRO A 136 6.69 9.72 25.92
C PRO A 136 7.16 11.00 25.19
N GLU A 137 8.29 11.59 25.58
CA GLU A 137 8.82 12.81 24.97
C GLU A 137 9.54 12.54 23.64
N SER A 138 9.88 11.27 23.35
CA SER A 138 10.61 10.90 22.14
C SER A 138 9.95 9.74 21.40
N GLU A 139 9.47 10.03 20.19
CA GLU A 139 8.91 9.02 19.29
C GLU A 139 9.93 7.92 18.92
N PRO A 140 9.51 6.65 18.74
CA PRO A 140 10.39 5.55 18.36
C PRO A 140 11.20 5.79 17.08
N PHE A 141 10.61 6.48 16.09
CA PHE A 141 11.31 6.80 14.85
C PHE A 141 12.45 7.80 15.10
N VAL A 142 12.25 8.80 15.95
CA VAL A 142 13.29 9.76 16.36
C VAL A 142 14.42 9.03 17.08
N LYS A 143 14.10 8.11 18.00
CA LYS A 143 15.12 7.30 18.68
C LYS A 143 15.95 6.46 17.71
N ALA A 144 15.31 5.88 16.69
CA ALA A 144 15.98 5.02 15.70
C ALA A 144 16.77 5.78 14.64
N ASN A 145 16.34 7.00 14.27
CA ASN A 145 16.83 7.69 13.07
C ASN A 145 17.32 9.14 13.32
N GLY A 146 17.18 9.66 14.54
CA GLY A 146 17.71 10.95 14.99
C GLY A 146 16.82 12.17 14.72
N GLU A 147 15.73 12.02 13.97
CA GLU A 147 14.79 13.11 13.66
C GLU A 147 13.41 12.54 13.31
N ALA A 148 12.38 13.40 13.26
CA ALA A 148 11.01 12.99 12.97
C ALA A 148 10.85 12.47 11.52
N ALA A 149 9.94 11.53 11.32
CA ALA A 149 9.78 10.82 10.04
C ALA A 149 9.57 11.74 8.84
N TYR A 150 8.71 12.75 8.95
CA TYR A 150 8.46 13.71 7.86
C TYR A 150 9.70 14.53 7.51
N ALA A 151 10.44 15.02 8.50
CA ALA A 151 11.68 15.76 8.27
C ALA A 151 12.75 14.87 7.62
N TYR A 152 12.84 13.62 8.08
CA TYR A 152 13.78 12.63 7.55
C TYR A 152 13.50 12.31 6.08
N TYR A 153 12.25 11.98 5.75
CA TYR A 153 11.84 11.66 4.38
C TYR A 153 11.92 12.88 3.47
N GLY A 154 11.55 14.07 3.95
CA GLY A 154 11.59 15.31 3.17
C GLY A 154 12.99 15.66 2.65
N LYS A 155 14.05 15.23 3.35
CA LYS A 155 15.46 15.38 2.93
C LYS A 155 15.90 14.37 1.87
N LYS A 156 15.11 13.32 1.62
CA LYS A 156 15.47 12.18 0.76
C LYS A 156 14.49 12.04 -0.41
N PRO A 157 14.82 12.57 -1.61
CA PRO A 157 13.89 12.63 -2.73
C PRO A 157 13.24 11.29 -3.10
N GLU A 158 13.99 10.19 -3.07
CA GLU A 158 13.47 8.85 -3.37
C GLU A 158 12.44 8.38 -2.34
N MET A 159 12.73 8.54 -1.04
CA MET A 159 11.82 8.13 0.03
C MET A 159 10.57 9.00 0.06
N ASN A 160 10.73 10.32 -0.12
CA ASN A 160 9.60 11.23 -0.26
C ASN A 160 8.74 10.89 -1.47
N GLY A 161 9.35 10.59 -2.61
CA GLY A 161 8.63 10.16 -3.82
C GLY A 161 7.87 8.86 -3.62
N LEU A 162 8.45 7.89 -2.90
CA LEU A 162 7.75 6.66 -2.53
C LEU A 162 6.56 6.94 -1.59
N MET A 163 6.74 7.81 -0.60
CA MET A 163 5.67 8.21 0.31
C MET A 163 4.51 8.89 -0.45
N GLN A 164 4.82 9.78 -1.38
CA GLN A 164 3.80 10.40 -2.24
C GLN A 164 3.06 9.36 -3.08
N LYS A 165 3.78 8.45 -3.76
CA LYS A 165 3.17 7.36 -4.53
C LYS A 165 2.30 6.44 -3.66
N ALA A 166 2.74 6.12 -2.45
CA ALA A 166 1.97 5.35 -1.48
C ALA A 166 0.65 6.04 -1.13
N MET A 167 0.70 7.34 -0.84
CA MET A 167 -0.50 8.09 -0.49
C MET A 167 -1.45 8.24 -1.68
N SER A 168 -0.95 8.55 -2.88
CA SER A 168 -1.78 8.60 -4.09
C SER A 168 -2.41 7.25 -4.42
N GLY A 169 -1.65 6.16 -4.31
CA GLY A 169 -2.13 4.79 -4.56
C GLY A 169 -3.28 4.35 -3.65
N VAL A 170 -3.33 4.85 -2.42
CA VAL A 170 -4.44 4.57 -1.47
C VAL A 170 -5.59 5.57 -1.63
N SER A 171 -5.29 6.87 -1.71
CA SER A 171 -6.31 7.92 -1.68
C SER A 171 -7.13 8.01 -2.96
N VAL A 172 -6.50 7.91 -4.14
CA VAL A 172 -7.20 8.08 -5.42
C VAL A 172 -8.33 7.05 -5.60
N PRO A 173 -8.13 5.73 -5.40
CA PRO A 173 -9.24 4.78 -5.48
C PRO A 173 -10.38 5.07 -4.49
N VAL A 174 -10.06 5.52 -3.28
CA VAL A 174 -11.06 5.90 -2.27
C VAL A 174 -11.86 7.11 -2.73
N ILE A 175 -11.20 8.14 -3.28
CA ILE A 175 -11.88 9.32 -3.81
C ILE A 175 -12.74 8.97 -5.03
N LYS A 176 -12.29 8.08 -5.93
CA LYS A 176 -13.13 7.58 -7.05
C LYS A 176 -14.43 6.97 -6.52
N ALA A 177 -14.32 6.05 -5.56
CA ALA A 177 -15.48 5.38 -4.97
C ALA A 177 -16.39 6.36 -4.21
N LEU A 178 -15.82 7.32 -3.47
CA LEU A 178 -16.59 8.38 -2.79
C LEU A 178 -17.39 9.18 -3.79
N LEU A 179 -16.73 9.64 -4.85
CA LEU A 179 -17.35 10.44 -5.89
C LEU A 179 -18.49 9.70 -6.61
N ASP A 180 -18.47 8.36 -6.67
CA ASP A 180 -19.55 7.55 -7.26
C ASP A 180 -20.84 7.49 -6.43
N GLY A 181 -20.78 7.82 -5.13
CA GLY A 181 -21.95 7.77 -4.25
C GLY A 181 -22.20 9.03 -3.43
N TYR A 182 -21.45 10.11 -3.65
CA TYR A 182 -21.53 11.35 -2.88
C TYR A 182 -21.94 12.54 -3.76
N ASP A 183 -23.17 13.01 -3.56
CA ASP A 183 -23.73 14.16 -4.29
C ASP A 183 -23.55 15.49 -3.53
N GLY A 184 -22.83 15.50 -2.40
CA GLY A 184 -22.70 16.71 -1.57
C GLY A 184 -21.83 17.83 -2.18
N PHE A 185 -21.29 17.62 -3.39
CA PHE A 185 -20.65 18.67 -4.19
C PHE A 185 -21.63 19.39 -5.12
N ASP A 186 -22.89 18.97 -5.19
CA ASP A 186 -23.92 19.64 -5.99
C ASP A 186 -24.22 21.03 -5.43
N GLY A 187 -24.21 22.03 -6.32
CA GLY A 187 -24.42 23.43 -5.94
C GLY A 187 -23.23 24.10 -5.26
N VAL A 188 -22.12 23.39 -5.02
CA VAL A 188 -20.88 24.00 -4.54
C VAL A 188 -20.25 24.81 -5.67
N GLU A 189 -19.99 26.10 -5.43
CA GLU A 189 -19.32 26.97 -6.40
C GLU A 189 -17.80 27.07 -6.19
N ARG A 190 -17.36 27.01 -4.93
CA ARG A 190 -15.94 27.09 -4.54
C ARG A 190 -15.62 25.98 -3.56
N LEU A 191 -14.55 25.24 -3.83
CA LEU A 191 -14.06 24.14 -3.01
C LEU A 191 -12.61 24.39 -2.60
N VAL A 192 -12.30 24.17 -1.31
CA VAL A 192 -10.93 24.25 -0.77
C VAL A 192 -10.55 22.88 -0.23
N ASP A 193 -9.47 22.30 -0.74
CA ASP A 193 -8.89 21.05 -0.28
C ASP A 193 -7.71 21.36 0.65
N VAL A 194 -7.94 21.21 1.97
CA VAL A 194 -6.96 21.55 3.02
C VAL A 194 -6.12 20.31 3.32
N GLY A 195 -4.80 20.42 3.15
CA GLY A 195 -3.90 19.27 3.14
C GLY A 195 -3.99 18.46 1.85
N GLY A 196 -4.33 19.13 0.74
CA GLY A 196 -4.60 18.48 -0.55
C GLY A 196 -3.36 17.95 -1.28
N SER A 197 -2.15 18.17 -0.74
CA SER A 197 -0.89 17.65 -1.26
C SER A 197 -0.68 18.01 -2.73
N ALA A 198 -0.45 17.03 -3.61
CA ALA A 198 -0.32 17.24 -5.06
C ALA A 198 -1.63 17.66 -5.76
N GLY A 199 -2.75 17.71 -5.03
CA GLY A 199 -4.07 18.16 -5.52
C GLY A 199 -4.82 17.14 -6.37
N ASP A 200 -4.44 15.86 -6.32
CA ASP A 200 -5.12 14.79 -7.06
C ASP A 200 -6.60 14.67 -6.66
N CYS A 201 -6.91 14.77 -5.36
CA CYS A 201 -8.28 14.71 -4.84
C CYS A 201 -9.13 15.84 -5.44
N LEU A 202 -8.69 17.09 -5.26
CA LEU A 202 -9.37 18.26 -5.83
C LEU A 202 -9.53 18.15 -7.35
N ARG A 203 -8.48 17.73 -8.07
CA ARG A 203 -8.54 17.52 -9.53
C ARG A 203 -9.66 16.56 -9.91
N MET A 204 -9.78 15.43 -9.21
CA MET A 204 -10.80 14.42 -9.49
C MET A 204 -12.21 14.93 -9.20
N ILE A 205 -12.40 15.66 -8.09
CA ILE A 205 -13.70 16.26 -7.75
C ILE A 205 -14.14 17.22 -8.85
N LEU A 206 -13.26 18.11 -9.29
CA LEU A 206 -13.56 19.12 -10.33
C LEU A 206 -13.81 18.49 -11.70
N GLN A 207 -13.15 17.37 -12.03
CA GLN A 207 -13.41 16.62 -13.26
C GLN A 207 -14.81 16.00 -13.27
N LYS A 208 -15.31 15.55 -12.11
CA LYS A 208 -16.64 14.93 -12.00
C LYS A 208 -17.77 15.95 -11.81
N HIS A 209 -17.49 17.04 -11.09
CA HIS A 209 -18.46 18.09 -10.73
C HIS A 209 -18.08 19.43 -11.40
N PRO A 210 -18.31 19.58 -12.71
CA PRO A 210 -17.96 20.80 -13.45
C PRO A 210 -18.77 22.04 -13.00
N ASN A 211 -19.78 21.87 -12.15
CA ASN A 211 -20.50 22.96 -11.48
C ASN A 211 -19.64 23.71 -10.45
N VAL A 212 -18.59 23.08 -9.92
CA VAL A 212 -17.62 23.74 -9.03
C VAL A 212 -16.74 24.66 -9.87
N LYS A 213 -16.93 25.97 -9.70
CA LYS A 213 -16.32 27.01 -10.55
C LYS A 213 -14.89 27.34 -10.13
N GLU A 214 -14.52 27.09 -8.88
CA GLU A 214 -13.22 27.43 -8.32
C GLU A 214 -12.74 26.35 -7.35
N GLY A 215 -11.53 25.85 -7.59
CA GLY A 215 -10.83 24.95 -6.69
C GLY A 215 -9.64 25.63 -6.05
N ILE A 216 -9.40 25.39 -4.77
CA ILE A 216 -8.21 25.85 -4.06
C ILE A 216 -7.54 24.64 -3.42
N ASN A 217 -6.33 24.32 -3.87
CA ASN A 217 -5.49 23.30 -3.22
C ASN A 217 -4.62 23.99 -2.17
N PHE A 218 -4.82 23.71 -0.90
CA PHE A 218 -4.15 24.38 0.20
C PHE A 218 -3.26 23.42 0.98
N ASP A 219 -1.96 23.69 1.02
CA ASP A 219 -0.97 22.85 1.73
C ASP A 219 0.24 23.70 2.18
N LEU A 220 1.26 23.07 2.76
CA LEU A 220 2.52 23.73 3.11
C LEU A 220 3.19 24.32 1.85
N PRO A 221 3.87 25.49 1.95
CA PRO A 221 4.47 26.16 0.79
C PRO A 221 5.40 25.26 -0.04
N GLU A 222 6.20 24.42 0.62
CA GLU A 222 7.14 23.49 -0.02
C GLU A 222 6.46 22.31 -0.73
N VAL A 223 5.22 21.98 -0.34
CA VAL A 223 4.40 20.94 -0.98
C VAL A 223 3.74 21.53 -2.21
N VAL A 224 3.09 22.70 -2.05
CA VAL A 224 2.45 23.44 -3.16
C VAL A 224 3.45 23.78 -4.26
N ALA A 225 4.67 24.21 -3.92
CA ALA A 225 5.70 24.54 -4.89
C ALA A 225 6.13 23.36 -5.79
N LYS A 226 5.87 22.12 -5.36
CA LYS A 226 6.19 20.89 -6.11
C LYS A 226 4.96 20.25 -6.75
N ALA A 227 3.76 20.76 -6.46
CA ALA A 227 2.53 20.23 -7.03
C ALA A 227 2.50 20.48 -8.55
N PRO A 228 2.00 19.52 -9.34
CA PRO A 228 1.82 19.75 -10.77
C PRO A 228 0.82 20.87 -10.99
N ASN A 229 0.96 21.61 -12.09
CA ASN A 229 -0.05 22.59 -12.47
C ASN A 229 -1.34 21.84 -12.85
N ILE A 230 -2.44 22.13 -12.14
CA ILE A 230 -3.70 21.42 -12.34
C ILE A 230 -4.55 22.23 -13.34
N PRO A 231 -4.89 21.67 -14.51
CA PRO A 231 -5.67 22.39 -15.52
C PRO A 231 -7.05 22.80 -14.98
N GLY A 232 -7.42 24.08 -15.10
CA GLY A 232 -8.71 24.61 -14.64
C GLY A 232 -8.58 25.91 -13.86
N LYS A 233 -9.66 26.37 -13.22
CA LYS A 233 -9.65 27.49 -12.26
C LYS A 233 -9.21 27.01 -10.87
N ILE A 234 -8.02 26.41 -10.84
CA ILE A 234 -7.44 25.88 -9.60
C ILE A 234 -6.30 26.79 -9.19
N THR A 235 -6.40 27.36 -7.99
CA THR A 235 -5.32 28.12 -7.38
C THR A 235 -4.69 27.27 -6.30
N ALA A 236 -3.39 26.99 -6.40
CA ALA A 236 -2.66 26.39 -5.29
C ALA A 236 -2.19 27.52 -4.36
N LEU A 237 -2.56 27.47 -3.08
CA LEU A 237 -2.29 28.49 -2.06
C LEU A 237 -1.51 27.91 -0.89
#